data_AF-A0A936SLV1-F1
#
_entry.id   AF-A0A936SLV1-F1
#
_cell.length_a   1.000
_cell.length_b   1.000
_cell.length_c   1.000
_cell.angle_alpha   90.00
_cell.angle_beta   90.00
_cell.angle_gamma   90.00
#
_symmetry.space_group_name_H-M   'P 1'
#
loop_
_entity.id
_entity.type
_entity.pdbx_description
1 polymer ?
#
loop_
_entity_poly.entity_id
_entity_poly.type
_entity_poly.pdbx_seq_one_letter_code
_entity_poly.pdbx_strand_id
1 'polypeptide(L)'
;MRSNYRIIFFAAAFLVFLAIADVNAQTATPTPTPVTNSSDDPGVTKIFEVRLPVTVLQKNKLMSGFTRGDFQVFEDGVQQEVTFFSDEKTNPPVFVGVLMDTSPSTAGKIGFSKEAAKNFIYTVTRLRKDKAAFMTF
;
A
#
# COMPACT_ATOMS: atom_id res chain seq x y z
N MET A 1 -18.53 77.39 19.57
CA MET A 1 -19.74 76.54 19.43
C MET A 1 -19.30 75.09 19.63
N ARG A 2 -20.07 74.32 20.39
CA ARG A 2 -19.80 72.99 20.94
C ARG A 2 -19.35 71.96 19.89
N SER A 3 -18.34 71.14 20.21
CA SER A 3 -18.40 69.66 20.26
C SER A 3 -17.03 69.02 20.02
N ASN A 4 -16.83 67.86 20.65
CA ASN A 4 -15.57 67.22 20.97
C ASN A 4 -15.27 65.98 20.08
N TYR A 5 -14.04 65.47 20.23
CA TYR A 5 -13.65 64.05 20.33
C TYR A 5 -13.36 63.19 19.07
N ARG A 6 -12.05 62.89 18.91
CA ARG A 6 -11.37 61.57 19.09
C ARG A 6 -11.39 60.47 17.98
N ILE A 7 -10.25 59.73 17.96
CA ILE A 7 -10.01 58.31 17.54
C ILE A 7 -9.52 58.11 16.08
N ILE A 8 -8.20 57.92 15.84
CA ILE A 8 -7.41 56.67 15.63
C ILE A 8 -7.85 55.82 14.41
N PHE A 9 -6.97 55.61 13.40
CA PHE A 9 -6.41 54.31 12.94
C PHE A 9 -5.62 54.38 11.60
N PHE A 10 -4.68 53.43 11.48
CA PHE A 10 -3.73 53.08 10.42
C PHE A 10 -4.28 52.95 8.98
N ALA A 11 -3.46 53.29 7.97
CA ALA A 11 -2.97 52.40 6.89
C ALA A 11 -2.45 53.14 5.62
N ALA A 12 -1.43 52.52 4.99
CA ALA A 12 -1.13 52.49 3.54
C ALA A 12 -0.08 53.43 2.90
N ALA A 13 0.80 52.76 2.12
CA ALA A 13 1.31 53.08 0.78
C ALA A 13 2.64 53.85 0.59
N PHE A 14 3.60 53.20 -0.11
CA PHE A 14 4.32 53.71 -1.30
C PHE A 14 5.24 52.61 -1.90
N LEU A 15 4.88 51.92 -3.01
CA LEU A 15 5.24 52.15 -4.43
C LEU A 15 6.77 52.35 -4.70
N VAL A 16 7.49 51.33 -5.20
CA VAL A 16 7.86 51.01 -6.61
C VAL A 16 8.85 51.99 -7.26
N PHE A 17 10.02 51.50 -7.72
CA PHE A 17 10.60 51.83 -9.05
C PHE A 17 11.73 50.86 -9.48
N LEU A 18 11.83 50.68 -10.80
CA LEU A 18 12.50 49.62 -11.57
C LEU A 18 13.93 49.99 -12.05
N ALA A 19 14.82 48.99 -12.12
CA ALA A 19 15.92 48.69 -13.07
C ALA A 19 16.83 49.79 -13.69
N ILE A 20 18.16 49.61 -13.57
CA ILE A 20 19.15 49.81 -14.65
C ILE A 20 20.27 48.75 -14.53
N ALA A 21 20.64 48.13 -15.65
CA ALA A 21 21.72 47.17 -15.82
C ALA A 21 22.99 47.87 -16.33
N ASP A 22 24.18 47.43 -15.90
CA ASP A 22 25.39 47.45 -16.75
C ASP A 22 26.48 46.47 -16.26
N VAL A 23 26.71 45.48 -17.12
CA VAL A 23 27.95 44.82 -17.54
C VAL A 23 29.20 45.01 -16.67
N ASN A 24 29.70 43.89 -16.12
CA ASN A 24 31.14 43.64 -16.14
C ASN A 24 31.41 42.19 -16.57
N ALA A 25 32.15 42.07 -17.67
CA ALA A 25 32.48 40.82 -18.33
C ALA A 25 33.66 40.16 -17.61
N GLN A 26 33.42 39.00 -17.00
CA GLN A 26 34.49 38.07 -16.66
C GLN A 26 34.13 36.70 -17.24
N THR A 27 34.83 36.33 -18.30
CA THR A 27 34.71 35.03 -18.95
C THR A 27 35.20 33.96 -17.98
N ALA A 28 34.28 33.21 -17.39
CA ALA A 28 34.61 32.05 -16.58
C ALA A 28 35.07 30.90 -17.50
N THR A 29 36.33 30.51 -17.38
CA THR A 29 36.87 29.25 -17.90
C THR A 29 36.01 28.10 -17.37
N PRO A 30 35.53 27.15 -18.20
CA PRO A 30 34.75 26.03 -17.70
C PRO A 30 35.64 25.15 -16.82
N THR A 31 35.39 25.16 -15.52
CA THR A 31 35.84 24.11 -14.60
C THR A 31 35.18 22.81 -15.04
N PRO A 32 35.91 21.70 -15.23
CA PRO A 32 35.28 20.42 -15.52
C PRO A 32 34.34 20.07 -14.37
N THR A 33 33.05 19.94 -14.67
CA THR A 33 32.04 19.45 -13.73
C THR A 33 32.52 18.10 -13.18
N PRO A 34 32.55 17.88 -11.85
CA PRO A 34 32.74 16.54 -11.33
C PRO A 34 31.61 15.69 -11.88
N VAL A 35 31.94 14.60 -12.58
CA VAL A 35 30.96 13.64 -13.05
C VAL A 35 30.33 13.04 -11.79
N THR A 36 29.22 13.59 -11.35
CA THR A 36 28.33 12.88 -10.43
C THR A 36 27.88 11.68 -11.24
N ASN A 37 28.44 10.52 -10.91
CA ASN A 37 27.87 9.24 -11.30
C ASN A 37 26.50 9.16 -10.64
N SER A 38 25.51 9.82 -11.23
CA SER A 38 24.10 9.54 -11.01
C SER A 38 23.83 8.21 -11.70
N SER A 39 24.36 7.12 -11.13
CA SER A 39 23.68 5.84 -11.20
C SER A 39 22.43 5.94 -10.34
N ASP A 40 21.49 6.77 -10.80
CA ASP A 40 20.09 6.76 -10.42
C ASP A 40 19.47 5.59 -11.20
N ASP A 41 19.93 4.38 -10.92
CA ASP A 41 19.05 3.23 -11.00
C ASP A 41 18.14 3.40 -9.77
N PRO A 42 16.82 3.60 -9.91
CA PRO A 42 15.94 3.63 -8.77
C PRO A 42 16.07 2.26 -8.10
N GLY A 43 16.95 2.18 -7.11
CA GLY A 43 17.38 0.94 -6.50
C GLY A 43 16.14 0.17 -6.10
N VAL A 44 15.86 -0.89 -6.85
CA VAL A 44 14.70 -1.75 -6.60
C VAL A 44 14.92 -2.36 -5.23
N THR A 45 14.34 -1.72 -4.21
CA THR A 45 14.37 -2.22 -2.85
C THR A 45 13.46 -3.44 -2.86
N LYS A 46 14.06 -4.62 -2.93
CA LYS A 46 13.34 -5.89 -2.86
C LYS A 46 12.89 -6.07 -1.42
N ILE A 47 11.62 -5.76 -1.17
CA ILE A 47 10.95 -6.05 0.08
C ILE A 47 10.48 -7.51 -0.02
N PHE A 48 10.97 -8.37 0.87
CA PHE A 48 10.49 -9.73 1.02
C PHE A 48 9.50 -9.79 2.17
N GLU A 49 8.22 -9.91 1.86
CA GLU A 49 7.21 -10.19 2.88
C GLU A 49 7.15 -11.69 3.14
N VAL A 50 7.29 -12.09 4.40
CA VAL A 50 7.22 -13.48 4.83
C VAL A 50 6.00 -13.69 5.73
N ARG A 51 5.22 -14.74 5.45
CA ARG A 51 4.12 -15.16 6.30
C ARG A 51 4.64 -16.06 7.42
N LEU A 52 4.49 -15.62 8.67
CA LEU A 52 4.86 -16.40 9.86
C LEU A 52 3.61 -16.91 10.59
N PRO A 53 3.22 -18.19 10.44
CA PRO A 53 2.14 -18.77 11.23
C PRO A 53 2.60 -19.08 12.65
N VAL A 54 1.85 -18.61 13.65
CA VAL A 54 2.17 -18.80 15.08
C VAL A 54 0.97 -19.40 15.82
N THR A 55 1.24 -20.40 16.67
CA THR A 55 0.24 -21.03 17.54
C THR A 55 0.68 -20.89 18.99
N VAL A 56 -0.17 -20.29 19.84
CA VAL A 56 0.12 -20.13 21.27
C VAL A 56 -0.64 -21.18 22.08
N LEU A 57 0.10 -21.94 22.89
CA LEU A 57 -0.43 -23.01 23.74
C LEU A 57 -0.16 -22.73 25.22
N GLN A 58 -1.14 -23.01 26.07
CA GLN A 58 -0.98 -23.06 27.52
C GLN A 58 -1.45 -24.43 28.01
N LYS A 59 -0.55 -25.25 28.58
CA LYS A 59 -0.87 -26.62 29.04
C LYS A 59 -1.64 -27.43 27.98
N ASN A 60 -1.17 -27.41 26.73
CA ASN A 60 -1.79 -28.04 25.55
C ASN A 60 -3.18 -27.48 25.15
N LYS A 61 -3.62 -26.37 25.74
CA LYS A 61 -4.84 -25.67 25.32
C LYS A 61 -4.47 -24.51 24.38
N LEU A 62 -5.20 -24.38 23.28
CA LEU A 62 -5.10 -23.23 22.38
C LEU A 62 -5.54 -21.95 23.09
N MET A 63 -4.67 -20.95 23.06
CA MET A 63 -4.93 -19.62 23.57
C MET A 63 -5.22 -18.67 22.41
N SER A 64 -6.13 -17.73 22.61
CA SER A 64 -6.58 -16.77 21.58
C SER A 64 -6.77 -15.39 22.17
N GLY A 65 -6.94 -14.37 21.33
CA GLY A 65 -7.16 -12.99 21.78
C GLY A 65 -5.86 -12.18 21.90
N PHE A 66 -4.77 -12.66 21.29
CA PHE A 66 -3.55 -11.88 21.15
C PHE A 66 -3.71 -10.85 20.04
N THR A 67 -3.05 -9.72 20.24
CA THR A 67 -2.97 -8.59 19.33
C THR A 67 -1.57 -8.49 18.74
N ARG A 68 -1.37 -7.62 17.74
CA ARG A 68 -0.04 -7.36 17.17
C ARG A 68 1.01 -7.03 18.23
N GLY A 69 0.63 -6.27 19.27
CA GLY A 69 1.55 -5.80 20.31
C GLY A 69 2.07 -6.90 21.24
N ASP A 70 1.45 -8.08 21.22
CA ASP A 70 1.86 -9.22 22.04
C ASP A 70 3.02 -10.03 21.40
N PHE A 71 3.45 -9.65 20.20
CA PHE A 71 4.50 -10.34 19.46
C PHE A 71 5.64 -9.40 19.08
N GLN A 72 6.86 -9.92 19.17
CA GLN A 72 8.07 -9.30 18.64
C GLN A 72 8.75 -10.31 17.73
N VAL A 73 9.02 -9.90 16.49
CA VAL A 73 9.68 -10.74 15.48
C VAL A 73 11.10 -10.25 15.35
N PHE A 74 12.04 -11.19 15.38
CA PHE A 74 13.46 -10.92 15.18
C PHE A 74 14.00 -11.82 14.07
N GLU A 75 14.86 -11.26 13.23
CA GLU A 75 15.65 -11.98 12.24
C GLU A 75 17.11 -11.63 12.49
N ASP A 76 17.94 -12.65 12.74
CA ASP A 76 19.35 -12.49 13.09
C ASP A 76 19.63 -11.47 14.21
N GLY A 77 18.71 -11.40 15.18
CA GLY A 77 18.79 -10.48 16.32
C GLY A 77 18.30 -9.06 16.05
N VAL A 78 17.90 -8.74 14.82
CA VAL A 78 17.31 -7.44 14.45
C VAL A 78 15.79 -7.54 14.52
N GLN A 79 15.14 -6.60 15.22
CA GLN A 79 13.68 -6.55 15.31
C GLN A 79 13.08 -6.19 13.96
N GLN A 80 12.12 -6.99 13.51
CA GLN A 80 11.39 -6.79 12.25
C GLN A 80 10.04 -6.15 12.53
N GLU A 81 9.62 -5.27 11.61
CA GLU A 81 8.28 -4.69 11.66
C GLU A 81 7.23 -5.72 11.22
N VAL A 82 6.20 -5.90 12.05
CA VAL A 82 5.03 -6.69 11.67
C VAL A 82 4.09 -5.78 10.87
N THR A 83 4.10 -5.85 9.54
CA THR A 83 3.26 -5.02 8.66
C THR A 83 1.80 -5.46 8.66
N PHE A 84 1.56 -6.77 8.64
CA PHE A 84 0.23 -7.39 8.65
C PHE A 84 0.08 -8.37 9.82
N PHE A 85 -1.05 -8.29 10.52
CA PHE A 85 -1.40 -9.22 11.61
C PHE A 85 -2.86 -9.62 11.46
N SER A 86 -3.14 -10.92 11.46
CA SER A 86 -4.49 -11.47 11.39
C SER A 86 -4.65 -12.64 12.35
N ASP A 87 -5.71 -12.62 13.16
CA ASP A 87 -6.19 -13.81 13.87
C ASP A 87 -7.08 -14.61 12.90
N GLU A 88 -6.95 -15.94 12.89
CA GLU A 88 -7.80 -16.84 12.10
C GLU A 88 -9.31 -16.59 12.33
N LYS A 89 -9.68 -16.16 13.55
CA LYS A 89 -11.05 -15.76 13.91
C LYS A 89 -11.53 -14.54 13.14
N THR A 90 -10.64 -13.58 12.88
CA THR A 90 -10.95 -12.31 12.21
C THR A 90 -11.03 -12.43 10.69
N ASN A 91 -10.67 -13.59 10.13
CA ASN A 91 -10.65 -13.74 8.69
C ASN A 91 -12.11 -13.78 8.16
N PRO A 92 -12.59 -12.77 7.39
CA PRO A 92 -13.99 -12.70 7.00
C PRO A 92 -14.39 -13.88 6.10
N PRO A 93 -15.69 -14.20 6.00
CA PRO A 93 -16.18 -15.19 5.05
C PRO A 93 -15.97 -14.69 3.61
N VAL A 94 -15.53 -15.58 2.73
CA VAL A 94 -15.34 -15.30 1.30
C VAL A 94 -16.56 -15.77 0.51
N PHE A 95 -16.95 -15.00 -0.51
CA PHE A 95 -18.02 -15.34 -1.44
C PHE A 95 -17.42 -15.49 -2.84
N VAL A 96 -17.53 -16.67 -3.43
CA VAL A 96 -16.91 -17.02 -4.72
C VAL A 96 -17.99 -17.26 -5.77
N GLY A 97 -17.93 -16.57 -6.91
CA GLY A 97 -18.78 -16.84 -8.07
C GLY A 97 -17.95 -17.43 -9.21
N VAL A 98 -18.36 -18.58 -9.75
CA VAL A 98 -17.73 -19.21 -10.93
C VAL A 98 -18.73 -19.20 -12.08
N LEU A 99 -18.35 -18.56 -13.18
CA LEU A 99 -19.13 -18.53 -14.43
C LEU A 99 -18.39 -19.32 -15.50
N MET A 100 -19.06 -20.31 -16.10
CA MET A 100 -18.48 -21.20 -17.10
C MET A 100 -19.21 -21.05 -18.43
N ASP A 101 -18.45 -20.73 -19.48
CA ASP A 101 -18.94 -20.76 -20.86
C ASP A 101 -19.24 -22.22 -21.26
N THR A 102 -20.43 -22.44 -21.81
CA THR A 102 -20.92 -23.71 -22.36
C THR A 102 -21.23 -23.62 -23.85
N SER A 103 -20.76 -22.56 -24.52
CA SER A 103 -20.91 -22.38 -25.96
C SER A 103 -20.30 -23.54 -26.77
N PRO A 104 -20.79 -23.82 -28.00
CA PRO A 104 -20.28 -24.90 -28.84
C PRO A 104 -18.76 -24.88 -29.05
N SER A 105 -18.13 -23.70 -29.00
CA SER A 105 -16.69 -23.53 -29.15
C SER A 105 -15.85 -24.16 -28.02
N THR A 106 -16.48 -24.40 -26.86
CA THR A 106 -15.84 -24.96 -25.68
C THR A 106 -16.09 -26.45 -25.49
N ALA A 107 -16.89 -27.09 -26.35
CA ALA A 107 -17.38 -28.47 -26.19
C ALA A 107 -16.27 -29.49 -25.89
N GLY A 108 -15.12 -29.40 -26.57
CA GLY A 108 -13.98 -30.29 -26.34
C GLY A 108 -13.24 -30.07 -25.00
N LYS A 109 -13.54 -29.00 -24.27
CA LYS A 109 -12.87 -28.59 -23.02
C LYS A 109 -13.81 -28.60 -21.81
N ILE A 110 -15.12 -28.78 -21.98
CA ILE A 110 -16.11 -28.73 -20.89
C ILE A 110 -15.76 -29.67 -19.74
N GLY A 111 -15.35 -30.91 -20.03
CA GLY A 111 -14.97 -31.87 -18.98
C GLY A 111 -13.79 -31.37 -18.13
N PHE A 112 -12.77 -30.82 -18.78
CA PHE A 112 -11.62 -30.22 -18.10
C PHE A 112 -12.01 -28.97 -17.32
N SER A 113 -12.78 -28.05 -17.92
CA SER A 113 -13.24 -26.83 -17.27
C SER A 113 -14.08 -27.13 -16.03
N LYS A 114 -14.94 -28.17 -16.08
CA LYS A 114 -15.73 -28.65 -14.96
C LYS A 114 -14.86 -29.14 -13.81
N GLU A 115 -13.86 -29.97 -14.09
CA GLU A 115 -12.98 -30.48 -13.04
C GLU A 115 -12.11 -29.36 -12.45
N ALA A 116 -11.64 -28.42 -13.28
CA ALA A 116 -10.91 -27.25 -12.82
C ALA A 116 -11.77 -26.36 -11.92
N ALA A 117 -13.01 -26.07 -12.30
CA ALA A 117 -13.94 -25.28 -11.48
C ALA A 117 -14.25 -25.94 -10.14
N LYS A 118 -14.47 -27.25 -10.15
CA LYS A 118 -14.68 -28.06 -8.94
C LYS A 118 -13.48 -27.98 -8.01
N ASN A 119 -12.27 -28.23 -8.53
CA ASN A 119 -11.04 -28.17 -7.75
C ASN A 119 -10.80 -26.77 -7.19
N PHE A 120 -11.00 -25.74 -8.01
CA PHE A 120 -10.89 -24.34 -7.58
C PHE A 120 -11.80 -24.02 -6.39
N ILE A 121 -13.09 -24.37 -6.46
CA ILE A 121 -14.05 -24.12 -5.37
C ILE A 121 -13.60 -24.84 -4.09
N TYR A 122 -13.18 -26.10 -4.18
CA TYR A 122 -12.71 -26.86 -3.01
C TYR A 122 -11.40 -26.33 -2.41
N THR A 123 -10.51 -25.78 -3.22
CA THR A 123 -9.24 -25.23 -2.75
C THR A 123 -9.42 -23.86 -2.08
N VAL A 124 -10.31 -23.01 -2.61
CA VAL A 124 -10.43 -21.61 -2.18
C VAL A 124 -11.44 -21.42 -1.04
N THR A 125 -12.42 -22.31 -0.90
CA THR A 125 -13.49 -22.14 0.10
C THR A 125 -13.29 -23.03 1.33
N ARG A 126 -13.57 -22.47 2.51
CA ARG A 126 -13.62 -23.21 3.78
C ARG A 126 -15.05 -23.68 4.05
N LEU A 127 -15.19 -24.96 4.33
CA LEU A 127 -16.46 -25.58 4.69
C LEU A 127 -17.12 -24.84 5.86
N ARG A 128 -18.41 -24.51 5.70
CA ARG A 128 -19.28 -23.82 6.70
C ARG A 128 -18.95 -22.35 6.99
N LYS A 129 -17.90 -21.78 6.39
CA LYS A 129 -17.53 -20.37 6.57
C LYS A 129 -17.72 -19.57 5.29
N ASP A 130 -17.27 -20.11 4.15
CA ASP A 130 -17.32 -19.43 2.87
C ASP A 130 -18.51 -19.92 2.03
N LYS A 131 -18.97 -19.12 1.05
CA LYS A 131 -20.08 -19.49 0.15
C LYS A 131 -19.60 -19.46 -1.31
N ALA A 132 -20.11 -20.38 -2.12
CA ALA A 132 -19.82 -20.44 -3.54
C ALA A 132 -21.11 -20.49 -4.37
N ALA A 133 -21.09 -19.84 -5.53
CA ALA A 133 -22.09 -19.97 -6.58
C ALA A 133 -21.41 -20.43 -7.87
N PHE A 134 -22.06 -21.32 -8.61
CA PHE A 134 -21.60 -21.81 -9.91
C PHE A 134 -22.71 -21.59 -10.93
N MET A 135 -22.38 -20.96 -12.05
CA MET A 135 -23.30 -20.62 -13.13
C MET A 135 -22.68 -20.96 -14.48
N THR A 136 -23.52 -21.30 -15.44
CA THR A 136 -23.12 -21.50 -16.84
C THR A 136 -23.79 -20.47 -17.72
N PHE A 137 -23.17 -20.16 -18.86
CA PHE A 137 -23.73 -19.30 -19.89
C PHE A 137 -23.45 -19.85 -21.29
#